data_AF-A0A2M9KIY9-F1
#
_entry.id   AF-A0A2M9KIY9-F1
#
_cell.length_a   1.000
_cell.length_b   1.000
_cell.length_c   1.000
_cell.angle_alpha   90.00
_cell.angle_beta   90.00
_cell.angle_gamma   90.00
#
_symmetry.space_group_name_H-M   'P 1'
#
loop_
_entity.id
_entity.type
_entity.pdbx_description
1 polymer ?
#
loop_
_entity_poly.entity_id
_entity_poly.type
_entity_poly.pdbx_seq_one_letter_code
_entity_poly.pdbx_strand_id
1 'polypeptide(L)'
;MRPSARIPGILAGLVLATGGIVFAAPAATAATAAAPTSVQDCEKYIAQHSSKKGTAGIGQACYEGSIGNQTSCAASLTAVGISANVASGACRAAH
;
A
#
# COMPACT_ATOMS: atom_id res chain seq x y z
N MET A 1 39.04 5.08 -2.47
CA MET A 1 38.44 6.28 -1.84
C MET A 1 36.96 6.28 -2.17
N ARG A 2 36.09 6.11 -1.16
CA ARG A 2 34.64 6.34 -1.27
C ARG A 2 34.35 7.75 -0.76
N PRO A 3 33.54 8.52 -1.49
CA PRO A 3 32.44 9.20 -0.82
C PRO A 3 31.17 9.15 -1.69
N SER A 4 30.13 8.49 -1.19
CA SER A 4 28.76 8.68 -1.69
C SER A 4 27.88 9.05 -0.49
N ALA A 5 27.02 10.03 -0.76
CA ALA A 5 26.47 10.99 0.16
C ALA A 5 25.85 10.41 1.43
N ARG A 6 26.17 11.03 2.57
CA ARG A 6 25.38 10.95 3.79
C ARG A 6 24.06 11.70 3.54
N ILE A 7 22.94 10.99 3.56
CA ILE A 7 21.61 11.59 3.60
C ILE A 7 21.37 11.97 5.08
N PRO A 8 21.31 13.26 5.43
CA PRO A 8 20.96 13.67 6.77
C PRO A 8 19.47 13.38 7.00
N GLY A 9 19.16 12.76 8.13
CA GLY A 9 17.80 12.52 8.55
C GLY A 9 17.03 13.82 8.68
N ILE A 10 15.82 13.84 8.14
CA ILE A 10 14.78 14.79 8.54
C ILE A 10 13.65 13.93 9.10
N LEU A 11 13.80 13.63 10.40
CA LEU A 11 12.67 13.36 11.26
C LEU A 11 11.83 14.64 11.43
N ALA A 12 10.54 14.42 11.68
CA ALA A 12 9.62 15.32 12.38
C ALA A 12 9.01 16.48 11.57
N GLY A 13 7.85 16.18 10.97
CA GLY A 13 6.83 17.16 10.62
C GLY A 13 5.44 16.68 11.03
N LEU A 14 5.27 16.36 12.33
CA LEU A 14 3.98 16.01 12.92
C LEU A 14 3.11 17.27 13.03
N VAL A 15 2.25 17.52 12.03
CA VAL A 15 1.22 18.56 12.12
C VAL A 15 -0.12 17.92 12.45
N LEU A 16 -0.50 18.00 13.72
CA LEU A 16 -1.85 17.75 14.22
C LEU A 16 -2.76 18.88 13.73
N ALA A 17 -3.46 18.65 12.61
CA ALA A 17 -4.55 19.51 12.18
C ALA A 17 -5.86 19.05 12.84
N THR A 18 -6.10 19.49 14.07
CA THR A 18 -7.46 19.53 14.64
C THR A 18 -8.24 20.63 13.93
N GLY A 19 -9.16 20.25 13.05
CA GLY A 19 -10.09 21.17 12.38
C GLY A 19 -11.25 20.39 11.78
N GLY A 20 -12.36 20.32 12.52
CA GLY A 20 -13.50 19.49 12.20
C GLY A 20 -14.19 19.88 10.88
N ILE A 21 -14.56 18.86 10.11
CA ILE A 21 -15.68 18.91 9.20
C ILE A 21 -16.33 17.53 9.20
N VAL A 22 -17.57 17.51 9.62
CA VAL A 22 -18.46 16.36 9.69
C VAL A 22 -18.68 15.86 8.27
N PHE A 23 -18.14 14.69 7.93
CA PHE A 23 -18.62 13.92 6.78
C PHE A 23 -19.04 12.53 7.27
N ALA A 24 -20.36 12.32 7.22
CA ALA A 24 -20.98 11.02 7.36
C ALA A 24 -20.52 10.12 6.20
N ALA A 25 -19.75 9.07 6.52
CA ALA A 25 -19.59 7.89 5.68
C ALA A 25 -19.36 6.66 6.60
N PRO A 26 -20.01 5.52 6.33
CA PRO A 26 -20.35 4.52 7.33
C PRO A 26 -19.16 3.73 7.87
N ALA A 27 -19.23 3.48 9.18
CA ALA A 27 -18.61 2.42 9.97
C ALA A 27 -17.72 1.41 9.22
N ALA A 28 -16.43 1.70 9.17
CA ALA A 28 -15.37 0.71 9.29
C ALA A 28 -14.34 1.26 10.30
N THR A 29 -14.74 1.28 11.56
CA THR A 29 -13.85 1.54 12.70
C THR A 29 -12.82 0.41 12.80
N ALA A 30 -11.70 0.53 12.10
CA ALA A 30 -10.42 -0.07 12.47
C ALA A 30 -9.28 0.62 11.69
N ALA A 31 -8.32 1.16 12.43
CA ALA A 31 -7.03 1.72 12.01
C ALA A 31 -6.96 3.20 11.59
N THR A 32 -6.43 3.98 12.53
CA THR A 32 -5.74 5.27 12.40
C THR A 32 -4.46 5.19 11.54
N ALA A 33 -4.55 4.67 10.33
CA ALA A 33 -3.54 4.86 9.31
C ALA A 33 -4.33 5.01 8.01
N ALA A 34 -4.34 6.23 7.45
CA ALA A 34 -4.66 6.35 6.04
C ALA A 34 -3.79 5.32 5.33
N ALA A 35 -4.39 4.28 4.74
CA ALA A 35 -3.65 3.32 3.95
C ALA A 35 -2.76 4.16 3.02
N PRO A 36 -1.44 3.95 3.01
CA PRO A 36 -0.57 4.77 2.18
C PRO A 36 -1.12 4.67 0.75
N THR A 37 -1.11 5.78 0.02
CA THR A 37 -1.75 5.88 -1.31
C THR A 37 -1.33 4.73 -2.23
N SER A 38 -0.11 4.24 -2.05
CA SER A 38 0.43 3.02 -2.62
C SER A 38 -0.42 1.74 -2.45
N VAL A 39 -1.01 1.50 -1.28
CA VAL A 39 -1.88 0.34 -1.06
C VAL A 39 -3.15 0.47 -1.89
N GLN A 40 -3.70 1.69 -1.95
CA GLN A 40 -4.90 1.99 -2.74
C GLN A 40 -4.61 1.88 -4.24
N ASP A 41 -3.44 2.34 -4.70
CA ASP A 41 -2.97 2.20 -6.09
C ASP A 41 -2.78 0.73 -6.47
N CYS A 42 -2.22 -0.08 -5.58
CA CYS A 42 -2.10 -1.52 -5.75
C CYS A 42 -3.48 -2.21 -5.85
N GLU A 43 -4.41 -1.88 -4.95
CA GLU A 43 -5.79 -2.41 -5.00
C GLU A 43 -6.52 -1.99 -6.27
N LYS A 44 -6.32 -0.75 -6.74
CA LYS A 44 -6.87 -0.24 -8.00
C LYS A 44 -6.29 -0.97 -9.20
N TYR A 45 -4.98 -1.19 -9.23
CA TYR A 45 -4.32 -1.96 -10.29
C TYR A 45 -4.88 -3.38 -10.36
N ILE A 46 -5.02 -4.04 -9.21
CA ILE A 46 -5.60 -5.39 -9.12
C ILE A 46 -7.06 -5.37 -9.59
N ALA A 47 -7.85 -4.37 -9.21
CA ALA A 47 -9.24 -4.25 -9.66
C ALA A 47 -9.38 -4.02 -11.18
N GLN A 48 -8.37 -3.41 -11.83
CA GLN A 48 -8.36 -3.17 -13.27
C GLN A 48 -7.86 -4.39 -14.07
N HIS A 49 -6.91 -5.14 -13.51
CA HIS A 49 -6.23 -6.24 -14.21
C HIS A 49 -6.64 -7.63 -13.72
N SER A 50 -7.45 -7.71 -12.68
CA SER A 50 -7.97 -8.96 -12.13
C SER A 50 -9.43 -8.84 -11.73
N SER A 51 -10.18 -9.92 -11.95
CA SER A 51 -11.56 -10.05 -11.48
C SER A 51 -11.67 -10.34 -9.98
N LYS A 52 -10.54 -10.53 -9.27
CA LYS A 52 -10.49 -10.93 -7.85
C LYS A 52 -10.53 -9.76 -6.86
N LYS A 53 -11.37 -8.76 -7.14
CA LYS A 53 -11.55 -7.60 -6.26
C LYS A 53 -12.13 -8.01 -4.91
N GLY A 54 -11.59 -7.49 -3.80
CA GLY A 54 -12.12 -7.71 -2.45
C GLY A 54 -11.75 -9.05 -1.81
N THR A 55 -10.78 -9.77 -2.39
CA THR A 55 -10.24 -10.99 -1.74
C THR A 55 -9.50 -10.59 -0.46
N ALA A 56 -9.89 -11.18 0.67
CA ALA A 56 -9.19 -11.00 1.93
C ALA A 56 -7.71 -11.39 1.75
N GLY A 57 -6.80 -10.47 2.04
CA GLY A 57 -5.36 -10.64 1.86
C GLY A 57 -4.71 -9.71 0.83
N ILE A 58 -5.48 -9.12 -0.11
CA ILE A 58 -4.92 -8.15 -1.08
C ILE A 58 -4.36 -6.92 -0.35
N GLY A 59 -5.11 -6.34 0.58
CA GLY A 59 -4.67 -5.16 1.33
C GLY A 59 -3.37 -5.41 2.10
N GLN A 60 -3.21 -6.59 2.70
CA GLN A 60 -1.98 -6.96 3.41
C GLN A 60 -0.80 -7.13 2.44
N ALA A 61 -1.01 -7.78 1.29
CA ALA A 61 0.03 -7.94 0.28
C ALA A 61 0.47 -6.58 -0.30
N CYS A 62 -0.48 -5.71 -0.61
CA CYS A 62 -0.20 -4.35 -1.07
C CYS A 62 0.54 -3.53 -0.02
N TYR A 63 0.25 -3.75 1.27
CA TYR A 63 1.00 -3.13 2.36
C TYR A 63 2.47 -3.59 2.38
N GLU A 64 2.74 -4.89 2.18
CA GLU A 64 4.12 -5.39 2.04
C GLU A 64 4.84 -4.71 0.86
N GLY A 65 4.15 -4.48 -0.26
CA GLY A 65 4.69 -3.73 -1.40
C GLY A 65 5.06 -2.29 -1.04
N SER A 66 4.19 -1.62 -0.28
CA SER A 66 4.38 -0.22 0.16
C SER A 66 5.58 0.01 1.08
N ILE A 67 6.00 -1.02 1.80
CA ILE A 67 7.21 -0.98 2.64
C ILE A 67 8.46 -1.51 1.92
N GLY A 68 8.38 -1.75 0.60
CA GLY A 68 9.49 -2.23 -0.22
C GLY A 68 9.65 -3.74 -0.29
N ASN A 69 8.76 -4.51 0.33
CA ASN A 69 8.79 -5.97 0.29
C ASN A 69 8.01 -6.52 -0.92
N GLN A 70 8.59 -6.31 -2.11
CA GLN A 70 8.02 -6.72 -3.40
C GLN A 70 7.87 -8.25 -3.52
N THR A 71 8.81 -9.01 -2.96
CA THR A 71 8.78 -10.50 -3.01
C THR A 71 7.59 -11.05 -2.22
N SER A 72 7.37 -10.56 -1.00
CA SER A 72 6.27 -11.05 -0.17
C SER A 72 4.93 -10.55 -0.70
N CYS A 73 4.87 -9.31 -1.17
CA CYS A 73 3.69 -8.78 -1.87
C CYS A 73 3.27 -9.68 -3.06
N ALA A 74 4.21 -10.03 -3.95
CA ALA A 74 3.89 -10.86 -5.11
C ALA A 74 3.48 -12.28 -4.72
N ALA A 75 4.15 -12.87 -3.72
CA ALA A 75 3.82 -14.19 -3.19
C ALA A 75 2.41 -14.21 -2.57
N SER A 76 2.09 -13.24 -1.72
CA SER A 76 0.79 -13.09 -1.05
C SER A 76 -0.34 -12.86 -2.06
N LEU A 77 -0.12 -12.03 -3.09
CA LEU A 77 -1.08 -11.83 -4.18
C LEU A 77 -1.28 -13.11 -5.02
N THR A 78 -0.20 -13.83 -5.30
CA THR A 78 -0.28 -15.09 -6.06
C THR A 78 -1.00 -16.18 -5.26
N ALA A 79 -0.80 -16.23 -3.94
CA ALA A 79 -1.48 -17.17 -3.05
C ALA A 79 -3.00 -16.96 -3.01
N VAL A 80 -3.49 -15.72 -3.15
CA VAL A 80 -4.93 -15.43 -3.29
C VAL A 80 -5.44 -15.65 -4.74
N GLY A 81 -4.57 -16.11 -5.63
CA GLY A 81 -4.87 -16.47 -7.02
C GLY A 81 -4.90 -15.29 -7.98
N ILE A 82 -4.18 -14.21 -7.68
CA ILE A 82 -3.80 -13.20 -8.68
C ILE A 82 -2.70 -13.80 -9.55
N SER A 83 -2.75 -13.56 -10.86
CA SER A 83 -1.66 -14.00 -11.75
C SER A 83 -0.35 -13.30 -11.40
N ALA A 84 0.78 -14.02 -11.42
CA ALA A 84 2.09 -13.49 -11.04
C ALA A 84 2.46 -12.18 -11.76
N ASN A 85 2.03 -12.02 -13.03
CA ASN A 85 2.25 -10.80 -13.80
C ASN A 85 1.48 -9.60 -13.21
N VAL A 86 0.21 -9.81 -12.86
CA VAL A 86 -0.63 -8.77 -12.24
C VAL A 86 -0.15 -8.47 -10.82
N ALA A 87 0.24 -9.50 -10.07
CA ALA A 87 0.81 -9.34 -8.73
C ALA A 87 2.07 -8.46 -8.75
N SER A 88 3.00 -8.75 -9.65
CA SER A 88 4.23 -7.97 -9.81
C SER A 88 3.97 -6.52 -10.21
N GLY A 89 3.01 -6.29 -11.12
CA GLY A 89 2.59 -4.95 -11.53
C GLY A 89 1.96 -4.15 -10.39
N ALA A 90 1.08 -4.80 -9.62
CA ALA A 90 0.43 -4.19 -8.45
C ALA A 90 1.42 -3.83 -7.35
N CYS A 91 2.37 -4.73 -7.04
CA CYS A 91 3.41 -4.48 -6.04
C CYS A 91 4.31 -3.31 -6.44
N ARG A 92 4.65 -3.18 -7.74
CA ARG A 92 5.39 -2.02 -8.26
C ARG A 92 4.59 -0.73 -8.19
N ALA A 93 3.29 -0.78 -8.43
CA ALA A 93 2.42 0.38 -8.25
C ALA A 93 2.34 0.82 -6.77
N ALA A 94 2.59 -0.11 -5.84
CA ALA A 94 2.63 0.16 -4.41
C ALA A 94 3.94 0.79 -3.91
N HIS A 95 5.01 0.91 -4.70
CA HIS A 95 6.33 1.32 -4.21
C HIS A 95 6.89 2.50 -4.99
#